data_AF-A0A914ZMI9-F1
#
_entry.id   AF-A0A914ZMI9-F1
#
_cell.length_a   1.000
_cell.length_b   1.000
_cell.length_c   1.000
_cell.angle_alpha   90.00
_cell.angle_beta   90.00
_cell.angle_gamma   90.00
#
_symmetry.space_group_name_H-M   'P 1'
#
loop_
_entity.id
_entity.type
_entity.pdbx_description
1 polymer ?
#
loop_
_entity_poly.entity_id
_entity_poly.type
_entity_poly.pdbx_seq_one_letter_code
_entity_poly.pdbx_strand_id
1 'polypeptide(L)'
;MAKCAKVIINTVGPYRLYGEAVVKAAVENGASHVDVSGEPAFLESMQMKYDEEAKKKGVYIVGACGWDSIPCDLGFNFLKRNFNGQLNHAETFVQLNTGPAGYSFNAGTYQTLILAIANMANDGLSKIRRSIMPEKIPRSQYRPPKRGKIWYNEKLDGWCLPFLGSDKSIVSRSEYFNYIVDNEPPAYVETYFRIKSLLWTILFSLWLAIFFIMSKFGLTRKILQKYPDICSFNMFKTSGPTEEQIKQASFTYWFFGSGWSDKLPPGEQHNKSPDKMVIVRCDGPDAGYITTSACAISAALTLLHESNKIPLGGGAFTTAAIFKKTNIYERLKKFGVTFKVVENTA
;
A
#
# COMPACT_ATOMS: atom_id res chain seq x y z
N MET A 1 -19.93 -18.29 10.77
CA MET A 1 -19.03 -17.16 11.12
C MET A 1 -19.51 -15.85 10.48
N ALA A 2 -19.58 -15.73 9.15
CA ALA A 2 -19.98 -14.46 8.52
C ALA A 2 -21.37 -13.93 8.93
N LYS A 3 -22.37 -14.82 9.07
CA LYS A 3 -23.74 -14.47 9.49
C LYS A 3 -23.87 -13.76 10.84
N CYS A 4 -22.88 -13.89 11.73
CA CYS A 4 -22.91 -13.30 13.07
C CYS A 4 -21.85 -12.20 13.26
N ALA A 5 -21.15 -11.80 12.19
CA ALA A 5 -20.12 -10.77 12.23
C ALA A 5 -20.63 -9.46 11.61
N LYS A 6 -20.19 -8.33 12.17
CA LYS A 6 -20.36 -7.01 11.53
C LYS A 6 -19.21 -6.67 10.59
N VAL A 7 -17.99 -7.07 10.98
CA VAL A 7 -16.77 -6.94 10.19
C VAL A 7 -15.98 -8.24 10.31
N ILE A 8 -15.46 -8.73 9.19
CA ILE A 8 -14.53 -9.87 9.11
C ILE A 8 -13.14 -9.32 8.81
N ILE A 9 -12.16 -9.67 9.65
CA ILE A 9 -10.74 -9.37 9.41
C ILE A 9 -10.10 -10.64 8.84
N ASN A 10 -9.72 -10.60 7.57
CA ASN A 10 -9.04 -11.71 6.91
C ASN A 10 -7.53 -11.49 6.88
N THR A 11 -6.78 -12.29 7.64
CA THR A 11 -5.31 -12.22 7.75
C THR A 11 -4.60 -13.42 7.13
N VAL A 12 -5.31 -14.25 6.36
CA VAL A 12 -4.76 -15.50 5.82
C VAL A 12 -4.65 -15.43 4.30
N GLY A 13 -3.41 -15.43 3.83
CA GLY A 13 -3.06 -15.59 2.41
C GLY A 13 -2.59 -17.01 2.06
N PRO A 14 -2.19 -17.26 0.80
CA PRO A 14 -2.19 -16.30 -0.32
C PRO A 14 -3.61 -15.91 -0.74
N TYR A 15 -3.89 -14.61 -0.86
CA TYR A 15 -5.25 -14.10 -1.02
C TYR A 15 -5.85 -14.42 -2.38
N ARG A 16 -5.01 -14.46 -3.42
CA ARG A 16 -5.38 -15.01 -4.73
C ARG A 16 -6.07 -16.37 -4.68
N LEU A 17 -5.67 -17.25 -3.76
CA LEU A 17 -6.16 -18.63 -3.71
C LEU A 17 -7.38 -18.74 -2.79
N TYR A 18 -7.37 -18.04 -1.66
CA TYR A 18 -8.31 -18.27 -0.57
C TYR A 18 -9.14 -17.04 -0.18
N GLY A 19 -8.73 -15.84 -0.61
CA GLY A 19 -9.32 -14.58 -0.17
C GLY A 19 -10.74 -14.34 -0.70
N GLU A 20 -11.04 -14.75 -1.93
CA GLU A 20 -12.35 -14.48 -2.57
C GLU A 20 -13.50 -15.16 -1.83
N ALA A 21 -13.29 -16.38 -1.34
CA ALA A 21 -14.30 -17.11 -0.57
C ALA A 21 -14.71 -16.34 0.70
N VAL A 22 -13.75 -15.67 1.35
CA VAL A 22 -14.02 -14.87 2.55
C VAL A 22 -14.75 -13.57 2.22
N VAL A 23 -14.32 -12.87 1.16
CA VAL A 23 -15.00 -11.64 0.68
C VAL A 23 -16.45 -11.94 0.30
N LYS A 24 -16.66 -12.99 -0.50
CA LYS A 24 -17.98 -13.44 -0.91
C LYS A 24 -18.86 -13.75 0.31
N ALA A 25 -18.34 -14.55 1.25
CA ALA A 25 -19.09 -14.91 2.45
C ALA A 25 -19.42 -13.69 3.32
N ALA A 26 -18.53 -12.71 3.43
CA ALA A 26 -18.79 -11.47 4.16
C ALA A 26 -19.95 -10.70 3.53
N VAL A 27 -19.84 -10.39 2.23
CA VAL A 27 -20.80 -9.56 1.49
C VAL A 27 -22.18 -10.22 1.44
N GLU A 28 -22.26 -11.51 1.09
CA GLU A 28 -23.54 -12.24 1.00
C GLU A 28 -24.31 -12.28 2.32
N ASN A 29 -23.59 -12.24 3.45
CA ASN A 29 -24.17 -12.35 4.79
C ASN A 29 -24.25 -10.99 5.52
N GLY A 30 -24.03 -9.87 4.83
CA GLY A 30 -24.19 -8.53 5.41
C GLY A 30 -23.09 -8.12 6.39
N ALA A 31 -21.89 -8.71 6.27
CA ALA A 31 -20.71 -8.29 7.01
C ALA A 31 -19.76 -7.48 6.11
N SER A 32 -19.14 -6.43 6.67
CA SER A 32 -18.01 -5.77 6.01
C SER A 32 -16.75 -6.64 6.08
N HIS A 33 -15.80 -6.41 5.19
CA HIS A 33 -14.57 -7.17 5.07
C HIS A 33 -13.36 -6.24 5.09
N VAL A 34 -12.34 -6.61 5.86
CA VAL A 34 -11.01 -6.01 5.77
C VAL A 34 -9.96 -7.11 5.64
N ASP A 35 -8.88 -6.84 4.91
CA ASP A 35 -7.75 -7.76 4.80
C ASP A 35 -6.41 -7.05 4.81
N VAL A 36 -5.32 -7.79 4.94
CA VAL A 36 -3.93 -7.27 4.88
C VAL A 36 -3.24 -7.66 3.57
N SER A 37 -4.01 -7.88 2.50
CA SER A 37 -3.46 -8.34 1.22
C SER A 37 -2.62 -7.26 0.55
N GLY A 38 -1.42 -7.64 0.10
CA GLY A 38 -0.55 -6.84 -0.77
C GLY A 38 -0.62 -7.27 -2.24
N GLU A 39 -1.70 -7.93 -2.68
CA GLU A 39 -1.84 -8.52 -4.02
C GLU A 39 -2.76 -7.68 -4.92
N PRO A 40 -2.25 -6.79 -5.80
CA PRO A 40 -3.11 -5.89 -6.59
C PRO A 40 -4.16 -6.60 -7.44
N ALA A 41 -3.82 -7.73 -8.06
CA ALA A 41 -4.76 -8.51 -8.86
C ALA A 41 -5.94 -9.02 -8.03
N PHE A 42 -5.69 -9.51 -6.81
CA PHE A 42 -6.74 -9.91 -5.89
C PHE A 42 -7.59 -8.70 -5.50
N LEU A 43 -6.96 -7.65 -4.96
CA LEU A 43 -7.62 -6.44 -4.45
C LEU A 43 -8.56 -5.79 -5.49
N GLU A 44 -8.04 -5.60 -6.70
CA GLU A 44 -8.78 -4.96 -7.79
C GLU A 44 -9.88 -5.89 -8.34
N SER A 45 -9.66 -7.21 -8.35
CA SER A 45 -10.70 -8.18 -8.75
C SER A 45 -11.86 -8.24 -7.76
N MET A 46 -11.60 -8.09 -6.45
CA MET A 46 -12.64 -8.08 -5.43
C MET A 46 -13.54 -6.86 -5.59
N GLN A 47 -12.96 -5.68 -5.87
CA GLN A 47 -13.73 -4.50 -6.25
C GLN A 47 -14.57 -4.78 -7.51
N MET A 48 -13.94 -5.27 -8.58
CA MET A 48 -14.67 -5.52 -9.84
C MET A 48 -15.85 -6.48 -9.67
N LYS A 49 -15.72 -7.51 -8.84
CA LYS A 49 -16.73 -8.56 -8.66
C LYS A 49 -17.83 -8.21 -7.64
N TYR A 50 -17.47 -7.53 -6.56
CA TYR A 50 -18.34 -7.43 -5.38
C TYR A 50 -18.71 -5.99 -4.99
N ASP A 51 -18.21 -4.95 -5.66
CA ASP A 51 -18.53 -3.56 -5.34
C ASP A 51 -20.04 -3.28 -5.36
N GLU A 52 -20.73 -3.69 -6.43
CA GLU A 52 -22.18 -3.48 -6.56
C GLU A 52 -23.01 -4.25 -5.53
N GLU A 53 -22.62 -5.49 -5.20
CA GLU A 53 -23.33 -6.27 -4.17
C GLU A 53 -23.07 -5.70 -2.76
N ALA A 54 -21.83 -5.28 -2.48
CA ALA A 54 -21.49 -4.61 -1.24
C ALA A 54 -22.30 -3.32 -1.06
N LYS A 55 -22.51 -2.54 -2.13
CA LYS A 55 -23.38 -1.35 -2.12
C LYS A 55 -24.84 -1.71 -1.80
N LYS A 56 -25.41 -2.70 -2.50
CA LYS A 56 -26.79 -3.14 -2.25
C LYS A 56 -27.03 -3.60 -0.81
N LYS A 57 -26.02 -4.19 -0.18
CA LYS A 57 -26.06 -4.68 1.21
C LYS A 57 -25.67 -3.61 2.24
N GLY A 58 -25.17 -2.45 1.80
CA GLY A 58 -24.67 -1.40 2.70
C GLY A 58 -23.43 -1.81 3.51
N VAL A 59 -22.60 -2.72 2.96
CA VAL A 59 -21.38 -3.23 3.60
C VAL A 59 -20.13 -2.80 2.84
N TYR A 60 -18.98 -2.86 3.49
CA TYR A 60 -17.73 -2.34 2.93
C TYR A 60 -16.72 -3.45 2.69
N ILE A 61 -15.99 -3.37 1.58
CA ILE A 61 -14.81 -4.19 1.31
C ILE A 61 -13.60 -3.26 1.30
N VAL A 62 -12.71 -3.41 2.28
CA VAL A 62 -11.50 -2.58 2.38
C VAL A 62 -10.27 -3.47 2.40
N GLY A 63 -9.67 -3.66 1.22
CA GLY A 63 -8.44 -4.44 1.09
C GLY A 63 -7.20 -3.63 1.46
N ALA A 64 -6.08 -4.34 1.66
CA ALA A 64 -4.77 -3.73 1.94
C ALA A 64 -4.71 -2.89 3.24
N CYS A 65 -5.42 -3.34 4.28
CA CYS A 65 -5.38 -2.77 5.62
C CYS A 65 -4.16 -3.23 6.46
N GLY A 66 -3.03 -3.54 5.82
CA GLY A 66 -1.77 -3.91 6.47
C GLY A 66 -0.73 -2.79 6.42
N TRP A 67 0.50 -3.08 6.87
CA TRP A 67 1.63 -2.15 6.70
C TRP A 67 1.99 -1.92 5.22
N ASP A 68 1.88 -2.95 4.38
CA ASP A 68 2.08 -2.86 2.93
C ASP A 68 0.86 -2.21 2.24
N SER A 69 0.42 -1.05 2.76
CA SER A 69 -0.46 -0.07 2.10
C SER A 69 -0.92 1.07 3.02
N ILE A 70 -1.40 0.82 4.25
CA ILE A 70 -1.99 1.90 5.10
C ILE A 70 -1.01 3.06 5.36
N PRO A 71 0.23 2.81 5.83
CA PRO A 71 1.22 3.87 6.00
C PRO A 71 1.46 4.68 4.73
N CYS A 72 1.53 4.05 3.55
CA CYS A 72 1.76 4.76 2.29
C CYS A 72 0.52 5.52 1.82
N ASP A 73 -0.65 4.88 1.80
CA ASP A 73 -1.90 5.43 1.28
C ASP A 73 -2.42 6.57 2.16
N LEU A 74 -2.48 6.36 3.49
CA LEU A 74 -2.80 7.43 4.43
C LEU A 74 -1.68 8.47 4.53
N GLY A 75 -0.42 8.09 4.37
CA GLY A 75 0.70 9.05 4.38
C GLY A 75 0.66 10.00 3.18
N PHE A 76 0.29 9.49 2.00
CA PHE A 76 0.05 10.30 0.82
C PHE A 76 -1.16 11.23 1.00
N ASN A 77 -2.26 10.72 1.56
CA ASN A 77 -3.41 11.56 1.91
C ASN A 77 -3.05 12.65 2.93
N PHE A 78 -2.26 12.31 3.96
CA PHE A 78 -1.77 13.25 4.96
C PHE A 78 -0.91 14.34 4.32
N LEU A 79 0.01 13.98 3.42
CA LEU A 79 0.78 14.92 2.61
C LEU A 79 -0.14 15.87 1.83
N LYS A 80 -1.10 15.33 1.07
CA LYS A 80 -2.04 16.14 0.27
C LYS A 80 -2.83 17.13 1.13
N ARG A 81 -3.32 16.70 2.29
CA ARG A 81 -4.05 17.54 3.26
C ARG A 81 -3.19 18.68 3.82
N ASN A 82 -1.91 18.43 4.06
CA ASN A 82 -0.98 19.40 4.65
C ASN A 82 -0.18 20.20 3.61
N PHE A 83 -0.41 19.97 2.32
CA PHE A 83 0.36 20.63 1.26
C PHE A 83 0.09 22.14 1.17
N ASN A 84 -1.10 22.59 1.59
CA ASN A 84 -1.55 23.99 1.51
C ASN A 84 -1.26 24.63 0.13
N GLY A 85 -1.85 24.04 -0.90
CA GLY A 85 -1.59 24.33 -2.31
C GLY A 85 -2.14 23.18 -3.16
N GLN A 86 -1.65 23.02 -4.39
CA GLN A 86 -2.01 21.90 -5.25
C GLN A 86 -0.85 20.91 -5.40
N LEU A 87 -0.99 19.73 -4.79
CA LEU A 87 -0.02 18.64 -4.95
C LEU A 87 -0.05 18.10 -6.38
N ASN A 88 1.11 17.98 -7.02
CA ASN A 88 1.24 17.41 -8.37
C ASN A 88 1.67 15.95 -8.32
N HIS A 89 2.72 15.65 -7.55
CA HIS A 89 3.21 14.30 -7.36
C HIS A 89 3.98 14.16 -6.05
N ALA A 90 4.18 12.91 -5.61
CA ALA A 90 5.11 12.59 -4.55
C ALA A 90 5.97 11.38 -4.88
N GLU A 91 7.23 11.43 -4.44
CA GLU A 91 8.10 10.25 -4.36
C GLU A 91 8.04 9.73 -2.92
N THR A 92 7.69 8.46 -2.74
CA THR A 92 7.67 7.80 -1.43
C THR A 92 8.84 6.85 -1.28
N PHE A 93 9.43 6.83 -0.09
CA PHE A 93 10.59 6.00 0.23
C PHE A 93 10.32 5.20 1.49
N VAL A 94 10.25 3.88 1.37
CA VAL A 94 10.14 2.98 2.50
C VAL A 94 11.53 2.53 2.96
N GLN A 95 11.75 2.66 4.26
CA GLN A 95 12.95 2.23 4.96
C GLN A 95 12.55 1.29 6.09
N LEU A 96 13.17 0.11 6.10
CA LEU A 96 13.08 -0.80 7.23
C LEU A 96 14.32 -0.64 8.10
N ASN A 97 14.10 -0.53 9.40
CA ASN A 97 15.14 -0.44 10.40
C ASN A 97 15.13 -1.73 11.21
N THR A 98 16.26 -2.40 11.28
CA THR A 98 16.42 -3.65 12.03
C THR A 98 17.51 -3.46 13.07
N GLY A 99 17.35 -4.00 14.27
CA GLY A 99 18.44 -4.03 15.25
C GLY A 99 19.46 -5.15 15.00
N PRO A 100 20.37 -5.38 15.96
CA PRO A 100 21.41 -6.39 15.86
C PRO A 100 20.91 -7.82 15.59
N ALA A 101 19.69 -8.16 16.04
CA ALA A 101 19.08 -9.46 15.76
C ALA A 101 18.65 -9.64 14.29
N GLY A 102 18.76 -8.59 13.47
CA GLY A 102 18.27 -8.56 12.10
C GLY A 102 16.75 -8.60 12.03
N TYR A 103 16.21 -9.06 10.91
CA TYR A 103 14.78 -9.28 10.73
C TYR A 103 14.53 -10.34 9.66
N SER A 104 13.44 -11.09 9.79
CA SER A 104 12.96 -12.00 8.75
C SER A 104 11.46 -11.86 8.56
N PHE A 105 11.00 -11.98 7.33
CA PHE A 105 9.58 -11.99 7.00
C PHE A 105 9.00 -13.39 7.07
N ASN A 106 7.67 -13.50 7.13
CA ASN A 106 7.01 -14.79 7.09
C ASN A 106 7.02 -15.40 5.67
N ALA A 107 7.16 -16.72 5.58
CA ALA A 107 7.11 -17.46 4.31
C ALA A 107 5.78 -17.26 3.54
N GLY A 108 4.68 -16.90 4.21
CA GLY A 108 3.43 -16.52 3.55
C GLY A 108 3.60 -15.34 2.59
N THR A 109 4.35 -14.30 2.99
CA THR A 109 4.69 -13.19 2.10
C THR A 109 5.51 -13.66 0.90
N TYR A 110 6.46 -14.56 1.13
CA TYR A 110 7.28 -15.16 0.06
C TYR A 110 6.42 -15.91 -0.97
N GLN A 111 5.45 -16.71 -0.50
CA GLN A 111 4.50 -17.41 -1.35
C GLN A 111 3.62 -16.45 -2.16
N THR A 112 3.14 -15.38 -1.53
CA THR A 112 2.39 -14.33 -2.22
C THR A 112 3.20 -13.70 -3.36
N LEU A 113 4.48 -13.37 -3.12
CA LEU A 113 5.37 -12.81 -4.15
C LEU A 113 5.59 -13.79 -5.32
N ILE A 114 5.84 -15.08 -5.02
CA ILE A 114 5.98 -16.12 -6.05
C ILE A 114 4.73 -16.18 -6.92
N LEU A 115 3.55 -16.23 -6.30
CA LEU A 115 2.27 -16.36 -7.01
C LEU A 115 1.92 -15.11 -7.82
N ALA A 116 2.24 -13.92 -7.31
CA ALA A 116 2.08 -12.66 -8.05
C ALA A 116 2.92 -12.67 -9.33
N ILE A 117 4.20 -13.06 -9.25
CA ILE A 117 5.09 -13.11 -10.42
C ILE A 117 4.65 -14.20 -11.40
N ALA A 118 4.32 -15.38 -10.88
CA ALA A 118 3.91 -16.53 -11.69
C ALA A 118 2.63 -16.27 -12.52
N ASN A 119 1.71 -15.45 -12.01
CA ASN A 119 0.41 -15.20 -12.65
C ASN A 119 0.30 -13.81 -13.28
N MET A 120 1.32 -12.96 -13.18
CA MET A 120 1.29 -11.57 -13.66
C MET A 120 0.78 -11.41 -15.10
N ALA A 121 1.12 -12.33 -16.00
CA ALA A 121 0.67 -12.29 -17.40
C ALA A 121 -0.80 -12.69 -17.59
N ASN A 122 -1.34 -13.50 -16.68
CA ASN A 122 -2.68 -14.10 -16.77
C ASN A 122 -3.72 -13.37 -15.90
N ASP A 123 -3.28 -12.51 -15.00
CA ASP A 123 -4.16 -11.78 -14.06
C ASP A 123 -5.13 -10.81 -14.73
N GLY A 124 -4.89 -10.44 -15.99
CA GLY A 124 -5.78 -9.53 -16.72
C GLY A 124 -5.90 -8.15 -16.05
N LEU A 125 -4.90 -7.73 -15.26
CA LEU A 125 -4.97 -6.52 -14.43
C LEU A 125 -5.32 -5.26 -15.23
N SER A 126 -4.84 -5.15 -16.47
CA SER A 126 -5.21 -4.07 -17.39
C SER A 126 -6.73 -4.02 -17.68
N LYS A 127 -7.36 -5.19 -17.86
CA LYS A 127 -8.81 -5.30 -18.08
C LYS A 127 -9.58 -4.95 -16.81
N ILE A 128 -9.14 -5.45 -15.66
CA ILE A 128 -9.74 -5.14 -14.35
C ILE A 128 -9.70 -3.63 -14.12
N ARG A 129 -8.54 -2.98 -14.29
CA ARG A 129 -8.38 -1.53 -14.12
C ARG A 129 -9.31 -0.71 -15.01
N ARG A 130 -9.48 -1.09 -16.27
CA ARG A 130 -10.44 -0.43 -17.16
C ARG A 130 -11.89 -0.56 -16.68
N SER A 131 -12.23 -1.64 -15.96
CA SER A 131 -13.57 -1.84 -15.41
C SER A 131 -13.81 -1.04 -14.14
N ILE A 132 -12.84 -0.97 -13.23
CA ILE A 132 -13.00 -0.31 -11.92
C ILE A 132 -12.60 1.17 -11.93
N MET A 133 -11.85 1.59 -12.94
CA MET A 133 -11.43 2.98 -13.16
C MET A 133 -11.68 3.37 -14.64
N PRO A 134 -12.94 3.41 -15.10
CA PRO A 134 -13.27 3.68 -16.51
C PRO A 134 -12.92 5.10 -16.96
N GLU A 135 -12.98 6.06 -16.04
CA GLU A 135 -12.75 7.47 -16.33
C GLU A 135 -11.26 7.81 -16.51
N LYS A 136 -10.97 8.78 -17.38
CA LYS A 136 -9.60 9.26 -17.59
C LYS A 136 -9.26 10.36 -16.58
N ILE A 137 -8.29 10.10 -15.71
CA ILE A 137 -7.73 11.12 -14.82
C ILE A 137 -6.78 12.05 -15.61
N PRO A 138 -6.87 13.38 -15.42
CA PRO A 138 -6.02 14.34 -16.11
C PRO A 138 -4.56 14.15 -15.71
N ARG A 139 -3.68 14.12 -16.72
CA ARG A 139 -2.24 14.01 -16.52
C ARG A 139 -1.59 15.39 -16.57
N SER A 140 -0.95 15.76 -15.47
CA SER A 140 -0.06 16.91 -15.43
C SER A 140 1.07 16.76 -16.44
N GLN A 141 1.41 17.86 -17.11
CA GLN A 141 2.59 17.94 -17.97
C GLN A 141 3.90 17.78 -17.18
N TYR A 142 3.89 18.11 -15.88
CA TYR A 142 5.04 17.99 -15.00
C TYR A 142 5.06 16.61 -14.36
N ARG A 143 5.91 15.73 -14.88
CA ARG A 143 6.09 14.36 -14.38
C ARG A 143 7.00 14.33 -13.15
N PRO A 144 6.87 13.29 -12.30
CA PRO A 144 7.90 12.96 -11.33
C PRO A 144 9.28 12.83 -11.99
N PRO A 145 10.37 13.12 -11.25
CA PRO A 145 11.72 12.93 -11.74
C PRO A 145 11.95 11.51 -12.28
N LYS A 146 12.63 11.38 -13.42
CA LYS A 146 13.04 10.06 -13.93
C LYS A 146 14.19 9.52 -13.08
N ARG A 147 13.92 8.48 -12.29
CA ARG A 147 14.93 7.79 -11.49
C ARG A 147 15.53 6.59 -12.23
N GLY A 148 16.80 6.30 -11.97
CA GLY A 148 17.45 5.07 -12.42
C GLY A 148 16.91 3.83 -11.69
N LYS A 149 17.36 2.63 -12.07
CA LYS A 149 16.98 1.39 -11.36
C LYS A 149 17.57 1.32 -9.95
N ILE A 150 18.77 1.87 -9.79
CA ILE A 150 19.49 2.05 -8.52
C ILE A 150 20.10 3.46 -8.59
N TRP A 151 19.88 4.28 -7.56
CA TRP A 151 20.53 5.59 -7.45
C TRP A 151 20.67 5.97 -5.98
N TYR A 152 21.58 6.90 -5.68
CA TYR A 152 21.74 7.43 -4.34
C TYR A 152 20.86 8.67 -4.13
N ASN A 153 20.15 8.73 -3.01
CA ASN A 153 19.35 9.87 -2.59
C ASN A 153 20.07 10.58 -1.43
N GLU A 154 20.62 11.75 -1.69
CA GLU A 154 21.40 12.54 -0.73
C GLU A 154 20.56 12.98 0.47
N LYS A 155 19.29 13.37 0.28
CA LYS A 155 18.40 13.80 1.37
C LYS A 155 18.09 12.67 2.36
N LEU A 156 18.20 11.41 1.93
CA LEU A 156 17.93 10.22 2.76
C LEU A 156 19.20 9.43 3.10
N ASP A 157 20.38 9.91 2.70
CA ASP A 157 21.66 9.21 2.84
C ASP A 157 21.54 7.72 2.49
N GLY A 158 21.06 7.37 1.30
CA GLY A 158 20.83 5.96 0.98
C GLY A 158 20.56 5.66 -0.48
N TRP A 159 20.70 4.39 -0.83
CA TRP A 159 20.46 3.86 -2.15
C TRP A 159 19.00 3.48 -2.32
N CYS A 160 18.41 3.93 -3.41
CA CYS A 160 17.01 3.72 -3.72
C CYS A 160 16.83 2.84 -4.94
N LEU A 161 15.73 2.07 -4.93
CA LEU A 161 15.30 1.21 -6.03
C LEU A 161 13.77 1.12 -6.03
N PRO A 162 13.12 0.81 -7.18
CA PRO A 162 11.67 0.66 -7.27
C PRO A 162 11.08 -0.29 -6.22
N PHE A 163 10.05 0.18 -5.51
CA PHE A 163 9.21 -0.67 -4.67
C PHE A 163 8.15 -1.36 -5.55
N LEU A 164 8.21 -2.68 -5.62
CA LEU A 164 7.32 -3.51 -6.47
C LEU A 164 6.08 -4.03 -5.73
N GLY A 165 5.77 -3.47 -4.55
CA GLY A 165 4.59 -3.84 -3.76
C GLY A 165 3.31 -3.15 -4.22
N SER A 166 2.30 -3.17 -3.35
CA SER A 166 0.94 -2.73 -3.70
C SER A 166 0.72 -1.21 -3.58
N ASP A 167 1.55 -0.51 -2.81
CA ASP A 167 1.46 0.92 -2.48
C ASP A 167 1.07 1.81 -3.67
N LYS A 168 1.83 1.74 -4.78
CA LYS A 168 1.56 2.56 -5.97
C LYS A 168 0.16 2.30 -6.55
N SER A 169 -0.27 1.04 -6.54
CA SER A 169 -1.60 0.66 -7.04
C SER A 169 -2.71 1.22 -6.17
N ILE A 170 -2.53 1.12 -4.84
CA ILE A 170 -3.52 1.56 -3.86
C ILE A 170 -3.65 3.09 -3.84
N VAL A 171 -2.54 3.82 -3.77
CA VAL A 171 -2.55 5.29 -3.84
C VAL A 171 -3.17 5.77 -5.15
N SER A 172 -2.85 5.13 -6.28
CA SER A 172 -3.43 5.50 -7.58
C SER A 172 -4.96 5.33 -7.61
N ARG A 173 -5.48 4.27 -6.97
CA ARG A 173 -6.92 4.03 -6.82
C ARG A 173 -7.58 5.02 -5.86
N SER A 174 -6.88 5.38 -4.77
CA SER A 174 -7.33 6.44 -3.86
C SER A 174 -7.44 7.79 -4.57
N GLU A 175 -6.44 8.16 -5.38
CA GLU A 175 -6.45 9.40 -6.15
C GLU A 175 -7.49 9.39 -7.28
N TYR A 176 -7.73 8.24 -7.90
CA TYR A 176 -8.86 8.06 -8.81
C TYR A 176 -10.19 8.34 -8.11
N PHE A 177 -10.41 7.73 -6.94
CA PHE A 177 -11.62 7.95 -6.15
C PHE A 177 -11.78 9.44 -5.76
N ASN A 178 -10.72 10.06 -5.26
CA ASN A 178 -10.72 11.48 -4.88
C ASN A 178 -11.09 12.39 -6.06
N TYR A 179 -10.61 12.08 -7.26
CA TYR A 179 -10.92 12.83 -8.46
C TYR A 179 -12.38 12.66 -8.90
N ILE A 180 -12.89 11.42 -8.93
CA ILE A 180 -14.23 11.13 -9.43
C ILE A 180 -15.33 11.51 -8.44
N VAL A 181 -15.09 11.30 -7.14
CA VAL A 181 -16.12 11.47 -6.10
C VAL A 181 -16.01 12.82 -5.40
N ASP A 182 -14.79 13.24 -5.03
CA ASP A 182 -14.59 14.50 -4.30
C ASP A 182 -14.18 15.68 -5.20
N ASN A 183 -14.03 15.45 -6.52
CA ASN A 183 -13.57 16.45 -7.49
C ASN A 183 -12.23 17.10 -7.12
N GLU A 184 -11.36 16.34 -6.44
CA GLU A 184 -10.03 16.79 -6.04
C GLU A 184 -9.03 16.57 -7.20
N PRO A 185 -8.12 17.53 -7.49
CA PRO A 185 -7.06 17.31 -8.47
C PRO A 185 -6.22 16.07 -8.13
N PRO A 186 -5.94 15.18 -9.11
CA PRO A 186 -5.18 13.97 -8.85
C PRO A 186 -3.69 14.28 -8.73
N ALA A 187 -3.03 13.63 -7.77
CA ALA A 187 -1.59 13.65 -7.64
C ALA A 187 -0.98 12.27 -7.97
N TYR A 188 0.23 12.28 -8.52
CA TYR A 188 0.93 11.06 -8.93
C TYR A 188 1.86 10.55 -7.85
N VAL A 189 2.04 9.23 -7.75
CA VAL A 189 2.97 8.63 -6.80
C VAL A 189 4.00 7.76 -7.50
N GLU A 190 5.24 7.85 -7.04
CA GLU A 190 6.30 6.88 -7.31
C GLU A 190 6.82 6.32 -5.99
N THR A 191 7.03 5.01 -5.90
CA THR A 191 7.32 4.31 -4.65
C THR A 191 8.66 3.60 -4.74
N TYR A 192 9.49 3.75 -3.70
CA TYR A 192 10.86 3.26 -3.69
C TYR A 192 11.25 2.63 -2.35
N PHE A 193 12.09 1.60 -2.38
CA PHE A 193 12.85 1.18 -1.21
C PHE A 193 14.03 2.12 -1.01
N ARG A 194 14.43 2.35 0.25
CA ARG A 194 15.71 2.97 0.62
C ARG A 194 16.54 2.00 1.45
N ILE A 195 17.76 1.73 1.00
CA ILE A 195 18.74 0.83 1.63
C ILE A 195 20.03 1.62 1.84
N LYS A 196 20.60 1.56 3.06
CA LYS A 196 21.79 2.37 3.40
C LYS A 196 23.03 2.00 2.57
N SER A 197 23.25 0.72 2.30
CA SER A 197 24.49 0.22 1.71
C SER A 197 24.34 -0.13 0.23
N LEU A 198 25.23 0.39 -0.63
CA LEU A 198 25.29 0.03 -2.05
C LEU A 198 25.43 -1.48 -2.27
N LEU A 199 26.33 -2.13 -1.53
CA LEU A 199 26.59 -3.57 -1.66
C LEU A 199 25.30 -4.37 -1.45
N TRP A 200 24.61 -4.16 -0.32
CA TRP A 200 23.33 -4.79 -0.04
C TRP A 200 22.25 -4.46 -1.08
N THR A 201 22.21 -3.23 -1.61
CA THR A 201 21.29 -2.88 -2.70
C THR A 201 21.55 -3.70 -3.97
N ILE A 202 22.81 -3.87 -4.35
CA ILE A 202 23.19 -4.69 -5.52
C ILE A 202 22.83 -6.15 -5.29
N LEU A 203 23.20 -6.72 -4.13
CA LEU A 203 22.90 -8.11 -3.79
C LEU A 203 21.39 -8.37 -3.77
N PHE A 204 20.61 -7.47 -3.17
CA PHE A 204 19.16 -7.56 -3.14
C PHE A 204 18.54 -7.45 -4.55
N SER A 205 19.09 -6.58 -5.41
CA SER A 205 18.62 -6.45 -6.80
C SER A 205 18.92 -7.70 -7.64
N LEU A 206 20.10 -8.30 -7.47
CA LEU A 206 20.46 -9.57 -8.11
C LEU A 206 19.57 -10.71 -7.62
N TRP A 207 19.32 -10.78 -6.31
CA TRP A 207 18.41 -11.75 -5.74
C TRP A 207 16.98 -11.59 -6.29
N LEU A 208 16.44 -10.37 -6.35
CA LEU A 208 15.12 -10.10 -6.93
C LEU A 208 15.04 -10.52 -8.40
N ALA A 209 16.09 -10.27 -9.19
CA ALA A 209 16.13 -10.66 -10.60
C ALA A 209 16.09 -12.20 -10.76
N ILE A 210 16.91 -12.93 -10.00
CA ILE A 210 16.93 -14.40 -10.02
C ILE A 210 15.60 -14.96 -9.53
N PHE A 211 15.09 -14.44 -8.41
CA PHE A 211 13.81 -14.83 -7.83
C PHE A 211 12.65 -14.61 -8.81
N PHE A 212 12.64 -13.50 -9.54
CA PHE A 212 11.65 -13.21 -10.57
C PHE A 212 11.69 -14.20 -11.72
N ILE A 213 12.88 -14.53 -12.24
CA ILE A 213 13.05 -15.51 -13.31
C ILE A 213 12.60 -16.89 -12.83
N MET A 214 13.09 -17.34 -11.67
CA MET A 214 12.76 -18.66 -11.11
C MET A 214 11.28 -18.82 -10.77
N SER A 215 10.58 -17.76 -10.37
CA SER A 215 9.14 -17.80 -10.07
C SER A 215 8.27 -18.07 -11.30
N LYS A 216 8.77 -17.81 -12.52
CA LYS A 216 8.02 -18.02 -13.77
C LYS A 216 8.01 -19.48 -14.23
N PHE A 217 9.04 -20.26 -13.93
CA PHE A 217 9.15 -21.65 -14.39
C PHE A 217 8.67 -22.62 -13.32
N GLY A 218 7.79 -23.57 -13.68
CA GLY A 218 7.11 -24.44 -12.71
C GLY A 218 8.05 -25.28 -11.84
N LEU A 219 9.16 -25.78 -12.39
CA LEU A 219 10.12 -26.59 -11.63
C LEU A 219 10.90 -25.75 -10.61
N THR A 220 11.49 -24.63 -11.02
CA THR A 220 12.21 -23.72 -10.13
C THR A 220 11.29 -23.07 -9.12
N ARG A 221 10.04 -22.77 -9.50
CA ARG A 221 9.01 -22.28 -8.60
C ARG A 221 8.76 -23.25 -7.45
N LYS A 222 8.62 -24.55 -7.72
CA LYS A 222 8.45 -25.57 -6.65
C LYS A 222 9.64 -25.59 -5.69
N ILE A 223 10.87 -25.35 -6.17
CA ILE A 223 12.06 -25.24 -5.32
C ILE A 223 11.97 -24.03 -4.41
N LEU A 224 11.66 -22.84 -4.96
CA LEU A 224 11.45 -21.63 -4.16
C LEU A 224 10.40 -21.89 -3.07
N GLN A 225 9.26 -22.47 -3.44
CA GLN A 225 8.17 -22.73 -2.52
C GLN A 225 8.52 -23.72 -1.40
N LYS A 226 9.36 -24.72 -1.71
CA LYS A 226 9.75 -25.76 -0.75
C LYS A 226 10.82 -25.27 0.24
N TYR A 227 11.70 -24.36 -0.19
CA TYR A 227 12.85 -23.92 0.61
C TYR A 227 12.94 -22.39 0.73
N PRO A 228 11.92 -21.70 1.29
CA PRO A 228 11.92 -20.24 1.41
C PRO A 228 13.15 -19.72 2.15
N ASP A 229 13.52 -20.35 3.26
CA ASP A 229 14.62 -19.95 4.12
C ASP A 229 15.97 -20.01 3.39
N ILE A 230 16.19 -21.07 2.61
CA ILE A 230 17.44 -21.26 1.86
C ILE A 230 17.48 -20.33 0.63
N CYS A 231 16.41 -20.34 -0.17
CA CYS A 231 16.35 -19.55 -1.41
C CYS A 231 16.33 -18.03 -1.17
N SER A 232 15.99 -17.59 0.04
CA SER A 232 15.99 -16.18 0.44
C SER A 232 17.13 -15.78 1.38
N PHE A 233 18.08 -16.67 1.65
CA PHE A 233 19.16 -16.42 2.60
C PHE A 233 18.65 -15.95 3.98
N ASN A 234 17.66 -16.68 4.52
CA ASN A 234 16.97 -16.40 5.78
C ASN A 234 16.15 -15.09 5.84
N MET A 235 15.99 -14.38 4.73
CA MET A 235 15.13 -13.19 4.66
C MET A 235 13.65 -13.52 4.85
N PHE A 236 13.21 -14.70 4.38
CA PHE A 236 11.87 -15.22 4.63
C PHE A 236 11.98 -16.55 5.37
N LYS A 237 11.21 -16.69 6.46
CA LYS A 237 11.20 -17.89 7.30
C LYS A 237 9.79 -18.41 7.52
N THR A 238 9.65 -19.73 7.58
CA THR A 238 8.37 -20.35 7.97
C THR A 238 7.95 -19.97 9.39
N SER A 239 8.92 -19.87 10.30
CA SER A 239 8.70 -19.39 11.68
C SER A 239 8.31 -17.92 11.77
N GLY A 240 8.59 -17.11 10.74
CA GLY A 240 8.63 -15.67 10.87
C GLY A 240 9.79 -15.17 11.75
N PRO A 241 9.80 -13.87 12.10
CA PRO A 241 10.78 -13.27 12.99
C PRO A 241 10.55 -13.66 14.45
N THR A 242 11.60 -13.59 15.25
CA THR A 242 11.52 -13.78 16.71
C THR A 242 10.94 -12.54 17.40
N GLU A 243 10.47 -12.68 18.65
CA GLU A 243 10.03 -11.53 19.44
C GLU A 243 11.12 -10.45 19.59
N GLU A 244 12.39 -10.86 19.70
CA GLU A 244 13.51 -9.93 19.80
C GLU A 244 13.68 -9.13 18.50
N GLN A 245 13.61 -9.79 17.34
CA GLN A 245 13.66 -9.12 16.03
C GLN A 245 12.50 -8.14 15.87
N ILE A 246 11.28 -8.51 16.28
CA ILE A 246 10.11 -7.63 16.26
C ILE A 246 10.32 -6.41 17.16
N LYS A 247 10.81 -6.61 18.40
CA LYS A 247 11.06 -5.50 19.35
C LYS A 247 12.12 -4.52 18.86
N GLN A 248 13.11 -5.00 18.11
CA GLN A 248 14.21 -4.19 17.58
C GLN A 248 13.90 -3.55 16.21
N ALA A 249 12.82 -3.97 15.56
CA ALA A 249 12.45 -3.49 14.23
C ALA A 249 11.55 -2.25 14.28
N SER A 250 11.70 -1.38 13.29
CA SER A 250 10.81 -0.27 13.01
C SER A 250 10.80 0.03 11.52
N PHE A 251 9.91 0.90 11.06
CA PHE A 251 9.94 1.41 9.70
C PHE A 251 9.85 2.93 9.67
N THR A 252 10.28 3.48 8.54
CA THR A 252 10.06 4.89 8.19
C THR A 252 9.60 4.96 6.74
N TYR A 253 8.51 5.67 6.51
CA TYR A 253 8.12 6.16 5.19
C TYR A 253 8.43 7.65 5.09
N TRP A 254 9.05 8.05 3.99
CA TRP A 254 9.21 9.45 3.61
C TRP A 254 8.34 9.75 2.39
N PHE A 255 7.75 10.94 2.35
CA PHE A 255 6.91 11.42 1.25
C PHE A 255 7.43 12.79 0.82
N PHE A 256 7.99 12.87 -0.38
CA PHE A 256 8.48 14.11 -0.97
C PHE A 256 7.44 14.63 -1.94
N GLY A 257 6.54 15.49 -1.47
CA GLY A 257 5.49 16.09 -2.30
C GLY A 257 5.99 17.32 -3.02
N SER A 258 5.78 17.38 -4.32
CA SER A 258 6.06 18.55 -5.17
C SER A 258 4.78 19.02 -5.85
N GLY A 259 4.58 20.32 -5.94
CA GLY A 259 3.36 20.93 -6.47
C GLY A 259 3.43 22.45 -6.49
N TRP A 260 2.29 23.10 -6.36
CA TRP A 260 2.17 24.56 -6.42
C TRP A 260 1.66 25.16 -5.12
N SER A 261 2.14 26.36 -4.77
CA SER A 261 1.58 27.17 -3.68
C SER A 261 0.11 27.51 -3.92
N ASP A 262 -0.24 27.79 -5.17
CA ASP A 262 -1.57 28.17 -5.60
C ASP A 262 -2.41 26.94 -5.96
N LYS A 263 -3.74 27.09 -5.94
CA LYS A 263 -4.68 26.08 -6.41
C LYS A 263 -5.40 26.60 -7.64
N LEU A 264 -5.57 25.74 -8.63
CA LEU A 264 -6.43 26.03 -9.76
C LEU A 264 -7.79 25.34 -9.61
N PRO A 265 -8.82 25.85 -10.29
CA PRO A 265 -10.09 25.16 -10.42
C PRO A 265 -9.93 23.75 -11.02
N PRO A 266 -10.81 22.80 -10.68
CA PRO A 266 -10.81 21.48 -11.30
C PRO A 266 -10.89 21.56 -12.83
N GLY A 267 -10.00 20.84 -13.51
CA GLY A 267 -9.90 20.81 -14.98
C GLY A 267 -8.87 21.78 -15.57
N GLU A 268 -8.44 22.80 -14.82
CA GLU A 268 -7.34 23.68 -15.22
C GLU A 268 -5.97 23.08 -14.86
N GLN A 269 -4.94 23.45 -15.63
CA GLN A 269 -3.58 22.99 -15.42
C GLN A 269 -2.61 24.16 -15.25
N HIS A 270 -1.67 24.01 -14.33
CA HIS A 270 -0.59 24.96 -14.17
C HIS A 270 0.33 24.96 -15.40
N ASN A 271 0.70 26.15 -15.85
CA ASN A 271 1.66 26.40 -16.93
C ASN A 271 3.08 26.70 -16.42
N LYS A 272 3.26 26.86 -15.10
CA LYS A 272 4.54 27.03 -14.42
C LYS A 272 5.00 25.71 -13.80
N SER A 273 6.31 25.51 -13.71
CA SER A 273 6.89 24.39 -12.97
C SER A 273 6.44 24.41 -11.50
N PRO A 274 6.34 23.24 -10.83
CA PRO A 274 6.11 23.17 -9.39
C PRO A 274 7.08 24.07 -8.62
N ASP A 275 6.54 24.91 -7.74
CA ASP A 275 7.30 25.88 -6.93
C ASP A 275 7.33 25.52 -5.43
N LYS A 276 6.51 24.54 -5.00
CA LYS A 276 6.37 24.17 -3.60
C LYS A 276 6.78 22.72 -3.33
N MET A 277 7.43 22.49 -2.19
CA MET A 277 7.76 21.15 -1.69
C MET A 277 7.34 20.98 -0.23
N VAL A 278 6.72 19.85 0.08
CA VAL A 278 6.38 19.43 1.44
C VAL A 278 6.88 18.02 1.67
N ILE A 279 7.61 17.83 2.76
CA ILE A 279 8.10 16.52 3.18
C ILE A 279 7.29 16.04 4.37
N VAL A 280 6.66 14.88 4.22
CA VAL A 280 5.98 14.16 5.30
C VAL A 280 6.77 12.91 5.65
N ARG A 281 6.73 12.54 6.92
CA ARG A 281 7.30 11.31 7.45
C ARG A 281 6.26 10.52 8.22
N CYS A 282 6.21 9.22 7.96
CA CYS A 282 5.46 8.26 8.77
C CYS A 282 6.44 7.31 9.45
N ASP A 283 6.38 7.23 10.77
CA ASP A 283 7.21 6.34 11.59
C ASP A 283 6.30 5.34 12.31
N GLY A 284 6.79 4.12 12.49
CA GLY A 284 6.09 3.14 13.32
C GLY A 284 7.01 2.01 13.80
N PRO A 285 6.49 1.16 14.71
CA PRO A 285 7.20 -0.03 15.19
C PRO A 285 7.31 -1.06 14.05
N ASP A 286 7.70 -2.29 14.37
CA ASP A 286 7.77 -3.38 13.40
C ASP A 286 6.66 -3.37 12.33
N ALA A 287 7.07 -3.52 11.07
CA ALA A 287 6.20 -3.49 9.89
C ALA A 287 5.25 -4.70 9.85
N GLY A 288 5.77 -5.90 10.07
CA GLY A 288 5.08 -7.14 9.72
C GLY A 288 4.00 -7.57 10.72
N TYR A 289 4.22 -7.34 12.00
CA TYR A 289 3.41 -7.90 13.09
C TYR A 289 2.71 -6.79 13.87
N ILE A 290 3.47 -5.87 14.47
CA ILE A 290 2.87 -4.82 15.32
C ILE A 290 2.05 -3.86 14.45
N THR A 291 2.68 -3.28 13.42
CA THR A 291 2.02 -2.27 12.58
C THR A 291 0.91 -2.88 11.73
N THR A 292 1.14 -4.05 11.12
CA THR A 292 0.09 -4.70 10.32
C THR A 292 -1.14 -5.04 11.15
N SER A 293 -0.96 -5.53 12.39
CA SER A 293 -2.09 -5.77 13.31
C SER A 293 -2.79 -4.47 13.71
N ALA A 294 -2.02 -3.43 14.02
CA ALA A 294 -2.56 -2.12 14.36
C ALA A 294 -3.38 -1.51 13.20
N CYS A 295 -2.88 -1.63 11.97
CA CYS A 295 -3.54 -1.21 10.74
C CYS A 295 -4.87 -1.95 10.53
N ALA A 296 -4.86 -3.29 10.60
CA ALA A 296 -6.05 -4.11 10.36
C ALA A 296 -7.16 -3.86 11.40
N ILE A 297 -6.78 -3.83 12.69
CA ILE A 297 -7.69 -3.54 13.79
C ILE A 297 -8.20 -2.10 13.70
N SER A 298 -7.35 -1.15 13.33
CA SER A 298 -7.76 0.24 13.19
C SER A 298 -8.77 0.44 12.08
N ALA A 299 -8.58 -0.22 10.93
CA ALA A 299 -9.55 -0.22 9.84
C ALA A 299 -10.89 -0.81 10.28
N ALA A 300 -10.90 -1.99 10.89
CA ALA A 300 -12.12 -2.66 11.35
C ALA A 300 -12.89 -1.84 12.40
N LEU A 301 -12.19 -1.28 13.39
CA LEU A 301 -12.82 -0.44 14.42
C LEU A 301 -13.35 0.88 13.84
N THR A 302 -12.68 1.44 12.83
CA THR A 302 -13.16 2.65 12.16
C THR A 302 -14.44 2.38 11.39
N LEU A 303 -14.55 1.25 10.68
CA LEU A 303 -15.81 0.82 10.04
C LEU A 303 -16.96 0.64 11.05
N LEU A 304 -16.66 0.09 12.24
CA LEU A 304 -17.68 -0.17 13.26
C LEU A 304 -18.18 1.07 13.98
N HIS A 305 -17.30 2.04 14.24
CA HIS A 305 -17.58 3.14 15.17
C HIS A 305 -17.70 4.50 14.51
N GLU A 306 -17.31 4.65 13.25
CA GLU A 306 -17.30 5.92 12.53
C GLU A 306 -18.05 5.83 11.19
N SER A 307 -19.15 5.06 11.15
CA SER A 307 -19.99 4.87 9.96
C SER A 307 -20.55 6.19 9.40
N ASN A 308 -20.66 7.23 10.23
CA ASN A 308 -21.06 8.58 9.84
C ASN A 308 -19.95 9.42 9.19
N LYS A 309 -18.71 8.92 9.15
CA LYS A 309 -17.54 9.61 8.56
C LYS A 309 -16.92 8.88 7.36
N ILE A 310 -17.49 7.74 6.97
CA ILE A 310 -17.11 6.99 5.77
C ILE A 310 -18.16 7.21 4.67
N PRO A 311 -17.84 6.95 3.38
CA PRO A 311 -18.80 7.08 2.30
C PRO A 311 -20.07 6.27 2.54
N LEU A 312 -21.24 6.86 2.29
CA LEU A 312 -22.52 6.21 2.51
C LEU A 312 -22.78 5.11 1.48
N GLY A 313 -23.50 4.07 1.89
CA GLY A 313 -24.08 3.09 0.98
C GLY A 313 -23.23 1.86 0.68
N GLY A 314 -22.08 1.65 1.33
CA GLY A 314 -21.25 0.46 1.10
C GLY A 314 -20.41 0.52 -0.19
N GLY A 315 -19.77 -0.60 -0.53
CA GLY A 315 -18.90 -0.73 -1.71
C GLY A 315 -17.46 -1.14 -1.38
N ALA A 316 -16.60 -1.16 -2.39
CA ALA A 316 -15.19 -1.52 -2.26
C ALA A 316 -14.28 -0.29 -2.35
N PHE A 317 -13.41 -0.13 -1.36
CA PHE A 317 -12.60 1.07 -1.20
C PHE A 317 -11.13 0.75 -0.92
N THR A 318 -10.25 1.69 -1.27
CA THR A 318 -8.89 1.77 -0.70
C THR A 318 -8.92 2.47 0.65
N THR A 319 -7.84 2.34 1.42
CA THR A 319 -7.80 2.78 2.81
C THR A 319 -7.92 4.30 2.96
N ALA A 320 -7.27 5.09 2.10
CA ALA A 320 -7.42 6.54 2.11
C ALA A 320 -8.78 6.98 1.58
N ALA A 321 -9.31 6.35 0.53
CA ALA A 321 -10.63 6.70 -0.02
C ALA A 321 -11.73 6.60 1.04
N ILE A 322 -11.72 5.55 1.87
CA ILE A 322 -12.73 5.35 2.91
C ILE A 322 -12.41 6.08 4.23
N PHE A 323 -11.15 6.10 4.67
CA PHE A 323 -10.83 6.56 6.03
C PHE A 323 -10.30 8.00 6.12
N LYS A 324 -10.06 8.72 5.02
CA LYS A 324 -9.42 10.06 5.05
C LYS A 324 -10.15 11.10 5.93
N LYS A 325 -11.46 10.98 6.12
CA LYS A 325 -12.31 11.88 6.95
C LYS A 325 -12.57 11.34 8.37
N THR A 326 -11.94 10.23 8.76
CA THR A 326 -12.15 9.53 10.06
C THR A 326 -11.03 9.81 11.06
N ASN A 327 -11.16 9.28 12.30
CA ASN A 327 -10.11 9.36 13.31
C ASN A 327 -9.04 8.25 13.19
N ILE A 328 -8.89 7.60 12.03
CA ILE A 328 -7.94 6.50 11.85
C ILE A 328 -6.49 6.89 12.21
N TYR A 329 -6.08 8.13 11.91
CA TYR A 329 -4.74 8.64 12.27
C TYR A 329 -4.49 8.64 13.78
N GLU A 330 -5.47 9.10 14.58
CA GLU A 330 -5.38 9.09 16.04
C GLU A 330 -5.38 7.67 16.61
N ARG A 331 -6.08 6.75 15.95
CA ARG A 331 -6.09 5.33 16.34
C ARG A 331 -4.73 4.68 16.07
N LEU A 332 -4.16 4.89 14.89
CA LEU A 332 -2.83 4.43 14.51
C LEU A 332 -1.74 4.98 15.44
N LYS A 333 -1.85 6.26 15.84
CA LYS A 333 -0.95 6.90 16.79
C LYS A 333 -0.85 6.17 18.13
N LYS A 334 -1.95 5.58 18.63
CA LYS A 334 -1.95 4.78 19.86
C LYS A 334 -1.11 3.50 19.76
N PHE A 335 -0.86 3.02 18.54
CA PHE A 335 0.01 1.89 18.26
C PHE A 335 1.43 2.32 17.83
N GLY A 336 1.77 3.60 17.97
CA GLY A 336 3.07 4.15 17.61
C GLY A 336 3.24 4.49 16.13
N VAL A 337 2.20 4.36 15.31
CA VAL A 337 2.24 4.76 13.89
C VAL A 337 1.86 6.23 13.78
N THR A 338 2.82 7.09 13.45
CA THR A 338 2.69 8.55 13.52
C THR A 338 3.02 9.21 12.19
N PHE A 339 2.28 10.26 11.84
CA PHE A 339 2.49 11.06 10.62
C PHE A 339 2.83 12.49 11.01
N LYS A 340 3.85 13.07 10.38
CA LYS A 340 4.28 14.45 10.66
C LYS A 340 4.80 15.14 9.40
N VAL A 341 4.59 16.45 9.32
CA VAL A 341 5.29 17.31 8.36
C VAL A 341 6.68 17.57 8.91
N VAL A 342 7.72 17.31 8.10
CA VAL A 342 9.13 17.49 8.47
C VAL A 342 9.70 18.76 7.86
N GLU A 343 9.29 19.09 6.64
CA GLU A 343 9.76 20.27 5.91
C GLU A 343 8.62 20.83 5.06
N ASN A 344 8.53 22.16 4.98
CA ASN A 344 7.57 22.87 4.14
C ASN A 344 8.27 24.09 3.57
N THR A 345 8.73 23.98 2.33
CA THR A 345 9.39 25.07 1.60
C THR A 345 8.37 25.65 0.61
N ALA A 346 8.06 26.93 0.80
CA ALA A 346 7.19 27.70 -0.07
C ALA A 346 7.95 28.28 -1.27
#